data_AF-A0A015LDJ4-F1
#
_entry.id   AF-A0A015LDJ4-F1
#
_cell.length_a   1.000
_cell.length_b   1.000
_cell.length_c   1.000
_cell.angle_alpha   90.00
_cell.angle_beta   90.00
_cell.angle_gamma   90.00
#
_symmetry.space_group_name_H-M   'P 1'
#
loop_
_entity.id
_entity.type
_entity.pdbx_description
1 polymer ?
#
loop_
_entity_poly.entity_id
_entity_poly.type
_entity_poly.pdbx_seq_one_letter_code
_entity_poly.pdbx_strand_id
1 'polypeptide(L)'
;MLPWQCNNKKWFPDWIYYDIPITEIRKLINAIDNEQTVFNYPPFISKKLRELVAFSDDNNKLEKKIDQLTKQNIEFKEDLIKQNVELKQQLERIINYIGVEQG
;
A
#
# COMPACT_ATOMS: atom_id res chain seq x y z
N MET A 1 14.36 32.04 20.43
CA MET A 1 13.21 32.66 21.13
C MET A 1 12.19 33.01 20.07
N LEU A 2 10.93 32.61 20.24
CA LEU A 2 9.87 33.08 19.33
C LEU A 2 9.71 34.60 19.51
N PRO A 3 9.48 35.38 18.44
CA PRO A 3 9.32 36.82 18.55
C PRO A 3 8.17 37.17 19.51
N TRP A 4 8.27 38.26 20.27
CA TRP A 4 7.20 38.70 21.20
C TRP A 4 5.85 38.93 20.50
N GLN A 5 5.88 39.12 19.18
CA GLN A 5 4.71 39.23 18.31
C GLN A 5 3.81 37.98 18.37
N CYS A 6 4.37 36.80 18.70
CA CYS A 6 3.62 35.56 18.89
C CYS A 6 2.76 35.56 20.17
N ASN A 7 2.95 36.51 21.09
CA ASN A 7 2.10 36.61 22.29
C ASN A 7 0.77 37.34 22.02
N ASN A 8 0.62 37.96 20.84
CA ASN A 8 -0.60 38.65 20.49
C ASN A 8 -1.65 37.67 19.96
N LYS A 9 -2.59 37.27 20.83
CA LYS A 9 -3.68 36.34 20.50
C LYS A 9 -4.61 36.82 19.38
N LYS A 10 -4.59 38.12 19.04
CA LYS A 10 -5.31 38.65 17.87
C LYS A 10 -4.69 38.18 16.56
N TRP A 11 -3.37 38.03 16.50
CA TRP A 11 -2.62 37.66 15.30
C TRP A 11 -2.18 36.18 15.31
N PHE A 12 -2.06 35.58 16.49
CA PHE A 12 -1.72 34.18 16.71
C PHE A 12 -2.70 33.56 17.71
N PRO A 13 -3.93 33.24 17.28
CA PRO A 13 -4.90 32.58 18.14
C PRO A 13 -4.40 31.17 18.51
N ASP A 14 -4.77 30.71 19.71
CA ASP A 14 -4.35 29.40 20.22
C ASP A 14 -4.86 28.25 19.33
N TRP A 15 -6.02 28.42 18.71
CA TRP A 15 -6.60 27.49 17.74
C TRP A 15 -7.09 28.25 16.50
N ILE A 16 -6.72 27.74 15.33
CA ILE A 16 -7.33 28.17 14.06
C ILE A 16 -8.14 26.99 13.55
N TYR A 17 -9.46 27.15 13.50
CA TYR A 17 -10.37 26.14 12.98
C TYR A 17 -10.47 26.31 11.46
N TYR A 18 -10.13 25.26 10.72
CA TYR A 18 -10.33 25.21 9.28
C TYR A 18 -11.19 23.99 8.96
N ASP A 19 -12.33 24.22 8.29
CA ASP A 19 -13.15 23.16 7.72
C ASP A 19 -12.51 22.67 6.41
N ILE A 20 -11.39 21.96 6.53
CA ILE A 20 -10.70 21.34 5.40
C ILE A 20 -10.69 19.83 5.62
N PRO A 21 -11.20 19.02 4.68
CA PRO A 21 -11.18 17.57 4.81
C PRO A 21 -9.74 17.04 4.81
N ILE A 22 -9.50 16.02 5.65
CA ILE A 22 -8.17 15.41 5.86
C ILE A 22 -7.56 14.91 4.54
N THR A 23 -8.38 14.44 3.60
CA THR A 23 -7.95 13.99 2.28
C THR A 23 -7.30 15.09 1.44
N GLU A 24 -7.84 16.31 1.49
CA GLU A 24 -7.30 17.45 0.76
C GLU A 24 -5.98 17.92 1.38
N ILE A 25 -5.86 17.87 2.72
CA ILE A 25 -4.60 18.15 3.43
C ILE A 25 -3.50 17.19 2.98
N ARG A 26 -3.81 15.89 2.86
CA ARG A 26 -2.86 14.87 2.38
C ARG A 26 -2.41 15.13 0.95
N LYS A 27 -3.37 15.40 0.04
CA LYS A 27 -3.05 15.76 -1.36
C LYS A 27 -2.14 16.98 -1.44
N LEU A 28 -2.43 18.02 -0.65
CA LEU A 28 -1.64 19.25 -0.62
C LEU A 28 -0.21 18.98 -0.12
N ILE A 29 -0.04 18.21 0.94
CA ILE A 29 1.28 17.85 1.48
C ILE A 29 2.05 17.03 0.46
N ASN A 30 1.42 16.05 -0.20
CA ASN A 30 2.06 15.28 -1.27
C ASN A 30 2.45 16.16 -2.47
N ALA A 31 1.62 17.14 -2.84
CA ALA A 31 1.92 18.05 -3.94
C ALA A 31 3.10 18.99 -3.59
N ILE A 32 3.19 19.44 -2.33
CA ILE A 32 4.35 20.19 -1.80
C ILE A 32 5.62 19.34 -1.87
N ASP A 33 5.56 18.10 -1.41
CA ASP A 33 6.72 17.21 -1.33
C ASP A 33 7.26 16.79 -2.69
N ASN A 34 6.39 16.73 -3.70
CA ASN A 34 6.75 16.42 -5.08
C ASN A 34 7.00 17.68 -5.93
N GLU A 35 7.14 18.86 -5.31
CA GLU A 35 7.40 20.14 -6.00
C GLU A 35 6.37 20.50 -7.08
N GLN A 36 5.13 20.00 -6.96
CA GLN A 36 4.04 20.23 -7.91
C GLN A 36 3.27 21.53 -7.67
N THR A 37 3.69 22.31 -6.67
CA THR A 37 3.03 23.53 -6.21
C THR A 37 4.00 24.69 -6.17
N VAL A 38 3.58 25.85 -6.68
CA VAL A 38 4.37 27.08 -6.60
C VAL A 38 3.83 27.93 -5.46
N PHE A 39 4.65 28.15 -4.43
CA PHE A 39 4.36 29.09 -3.35
C PHE A 39 5.31 30.29 -3.43
N ASN A 40 4.78 31.48 -3.16
CA ASN A 40 5.60 32.69 -3.04
C ASN A 40 6.60 32.60 -1.86
N TYR A 41 6.31 31.75 -0.88
CA TYR A 41 7.16 31.48 0.27
C TYR A 41 7.24 29.97 0.51
N PRO A 42 8.42 29.43 0.88
CA PRO A 42 8.57 28.00 1.11
C PRO A 42 7.63 27.55 2.23
N PRO A 43 6.72 26.59 1.97
CA PRO A 43 5.79 26.11 2.98
C PRO A 43 6.55 25.35 4.07
N PHE A 44 6.19 25.60 5.33
CA PHE A 44 6.72 24.86 6.47
C PHE A 44 5.70 23.81 6.94
N ILE A 45 6.08 22.53 6.90
CA ILE A 45 5.27 21.42 7.37
C ILE A 45 6.00 20.74 8.54
N SER A 46 5.32 20.62 9.68
CA SER A 46 5.91 19.96 10.86
C SER A 46 6.17 18.46 10.60
N LYS A 47 7.26 17.94 11.18
CA LYS A 47 7.60 16.50 11.09
C LYS A 47 6.45 15.59 11.55
N LYS A 48 5.78 15.98 12.64
CA LYS A 48 4.63 15.24 13.18
C LYS A 48 3.47 15.15 12.18
N LEU A 49 3.20 16.20 11.41
CA LEU A 49 2.15 16.19 10.39
C LEU A 49 2.54 15.30 9.20
N ARG A 50 3.82 15.30 8.81
CA ARG A 50 4.34 14.40 7.76
C ARG A 50 4.19 12.93 8.15
N GLU A 51 4.54 12.58 9.38
CA GLU A 51 4.35 11.22 9.92
C GLU A 51 2.87 10.81 9.85
N LEU A 52 1.95 11.66 10.31
CA LEU A 52 0.51 11.37 10.28
C LEU A 52 -0.06 11.15 8.86
N VAL A 53 0.49 11.82 7.85
CA VAL A 53 0.06 11.67 6.44
C VAL A 53 0.62 10.40 5.81
N ALA A 54 1.89 10.07 6.06
CA ALA A 54 2.57 8.93 5.48
C ALA A 54 1.86 7.59 5.76
N PHE A 55 1.27 7.42 6.95
CA PHE A 55 0.58 6.18 7.34
C PHE A 55 -0.69 5.86 6.54
N SER A 56 -1.12 6.73 5.63
CA SER A 56 -2.47 6.65 5.05
C SER A 56 -2.56 6.36 3.56
N ASP A 57 -1.52 6.65 2.78
CA ASP A 57 -1.49 6.35 1.34
C ASP A 57 -1.12 4.87 1.06
N ASP A 58 -0.44 4.22 1.99
CA ASP A 58 0.06 2.85 1.80
C ASP A 58 -1.05 1.79 1.81
N ASN A 59 -2.19 2.04 2.48
CA ASN A 59 -3.24 1.02 2.64
C ASN A 59 -3.84 0.58 1.29
N ASN A 60 -4.13 1.52 0.39
CA ASN A 60 -4.76 1.21 -0.90
C ASN A 60 -3.79 0.54 -1.89
N LYS A 61 -2.49 0.86 -1.80
CA LYS A 61 -1.44 0.24 -2.62
C LYS A 61 -1.07 -1.16 -2.09
N LEU A 62 -1.12 -1.35 -0.78
CA LEU A 62 -0.89 -2.63 -0.13
C LEU A 62 -2.03 -3.60 -0.43
N GLU A 63 -3.28 -3.17 -0.31
CA GLU A 63 -4.47 -3.97 -0.65
C GLU A 63 -4.40 -4.50 -2.10
N LYS A 64 -4.11 -3.63 -3.07
CA LYS A 64 -3.95 -4.06 -4.48
C LYS A 64 -2.82 -5.06 -4.70
N LYS A 65 -1.70 -4.91 -3.98
CA LYS A 65 -0.60 -5.89 -4.03
C LYS A 65 -0.99 -7.22 -3.40
N ILE A 66 -1.74 -7.20 -2.30
CA ILE A 66 -2.26 -8.40 -1.62
C ILE A 66 -3.22 -9.15 -2.55
N ASP A 67 -4.14 -8.45 -3.21
CA ASP A 67 -5.07 -9.04 -4.18
C ASP A 67 -4.36 -9.66 -5.38
N GLN A 68 -3.32 -9.01 -5.89
CA GLN A 68 -2.54 -9.54 -7.01
C GLN A 68 -1.74 -10.78 -6.60
N LEU A 69 -1.11 -10.77 -5.41
CA LEU A 69 -0.36 -11.92 -4.87
C LEU A 69 -1.27 -13.10 -4.53
N THR A 70 -2.46 -12.84 -3.99
CA THR A 70 -3.44 -13.90 -3.70
C THR A 70 -3.92 -14.57 -4.98
N LYS A 71 -4.19 -13.80 -6.05
CA LYS A 71 -4.54 -14.37 -7.35
C LYS A 71 -3.42 -15.24 -7.93
N GLN A 72 -2.17 -14.76 -7.91
CA GLN A 72 -1.02 -15.54 -8.37
C GLN A 72 -0.83 -16.84 -7.57
N ASN A 73 -1.04 -16.79 -6.25
CA ASN A 73 -0.95 -17.98 -5.39
C ASN A 73 -2.05 -19.01 -5.67
N ILE A 74 -3.26 -18.56 -6.04
CA ILE A 74 -4.36 -19.47 -6.42
C ILE A 74 -4.01 -20.16 -7.73
N GLU A 75 -3.61 -19.41 -8.76
CA GLU A 75 -3.22 -19.95 -10.07
C GLU A 75 -2.06 -20.95 -9.94
N PHE A 76 -1.03 -20.61 -9.15
CA PHE A 76 0.09 -21.50 -8.89
C PHE A 76 -0.32 -22.80 -8.17
N LYS A 77 -1.27 -22.72 -7.22
CA LYS A 77 -1.81 -23.91 -6.55
C LYS A 77 -2.60 -24.80 -7.51
N GLU A 78 -3.39 -24.22 -8.41
CA GLU A 78 -4.16 -24.96 -9.40
C GLU A 78 -3.23 -25.72 -10.37
N ASP A 79 -2.16 -25.07 -10.83
CA ASP A 79 -1.15 -25.70 -11.68
C ASP A 79 -0.43 -26.85 -10.95
N LEU A 80 -0.06 -26.68 -9.68
CA LEU A 80 0.52 -27.75 -8.87
C LEU A 80 -0.43 -28.94 -8.68
N ILE A 81 -1.72 -28.68 -8.48
CA ILE A 81 -2.73 -29.73 -8.36
C ILE A 81 -2.83 -30.50 -9.68
N LYS A 82 -2.88 -29.79 -10.81
CA LYS A 82 -2.96 -30.39 -12.15
C LYS A 82 -1.76 -31.28 -12.43
N GLN A 83 -0.55 -30.81 -12.17
CA GLN A 83 0.69 -31.60 -12.30
C GLN A 83 0.67 -32.86 -11.43
N ASN A 84 0.20 -32.75 -10.19
CA ASN A 84 0.09 -33.90 -9.29
C ASN A 84 -0.92 -34.95 -9.79
N VAL A 85 -2.05 -34.53 -10.35
CA VAL A 85 -3.03 -35.44 -10.94
C VAL A 85 -2.43 -36.17 -12.15
N GLU A 86 -1.74 -35.44 -13.02
CA GLU A 86 -1.09 -36.03 -14.20
C GLU A 86 0.00 -37.03 -13.81
N LEU A 87 0.83 -36.70 -12.81
CA LEU A 87 1.84 -37.62 -12.28
C LEU A 87 1.22 -38.88 -11.69
N LYS A 88 0.12 -38.77 -10.93
CA LYS A 88 -0.60 -39.94 -10.42
C LYS A 88 -1.10 -40.85 -11.55
N GLN A 89 -1.68 -40.26 -12.59
CA GLN A 89 -2.15 -41.03 -13.76
C GLN A 89 -1.00 -41.72 -14.50
N GLN A 90 0.16 -41.07 -14.63
CA GLN A 90 1.35 -41.68 -15.23
C GLN A 90 1.86 -42.85 -14.39
N LEU A 91 1.90 -42.70 -13.06
CA LEU A 91 2.30 -43.78 -12.15
C LEU A 91 1.36 -44.98 -12.21
N GLU A 92 0.05 -44.75 -12.25
CA GLU A 92 -0.95 -45.83 -12.42
C GLU A 92 -0.75 -46.59 -13.72
N ARG A 93 -0.48 -45.89 -14.83
CA ARG A 93 -0.19 -46.53 -16.13
C ARG A 93 1.07 -47.40 -16.06
N ILE A 94 2.13 -46.93 -15.40
CA ILE A 94 3.37 -47.69 -15.22
C ILE A 94 3.14 -48.93 -14.37
N ILE A 95 2.41 -48.81 -13.25
CA ILE A 95 2.07 -49.95 -12.38
C ILE A 95 1.28 -51.01 -13.15
N ASN A 96 0.27 -50.58 -13.92
CA ASN A 96 -0.53 -51.49 -14.74
C ASN A 96 0.31 -52.19 -15.82
N TYR A 97 1.24 -51.47 -16.46
CA TYR A 97 2.13 -52.03 -17.47
C TYR A 97 3.05 -53.11 -16.88
N ILE A 98 3.70 -52.81 -15.75
CA ILE A 98 4.59 -53.77 -15.07
C ILE A 98 3.82 -54.98 -14.54
N GLY A 99 2.59 -54.79 -14.04
CA GLY A 99 1.75 -55.88 -13.55
C GLY A 99 1.29 -56.85 -14.64
N VAL A 100 1.20 -56.41 -15.90
CA VAL A 100 0.85 -57.25 -17.06
C VAL A 100 2.04 -58.06 -17.58
N GLU A 101 3.27 -57.57 -17.43
CA GLU A 101 4.49 -58.29 -17.86
C GLU A 101 4.93 -59.41 -16.89
N GLN A 102 4.36 -59.48 -15.68
CA GLN A 102 4.71 -60.47 -14.66
C GLN A 102 3.73 -61.66 -14.55
N GLY A 103 2.73 -61.77 -15.43
CA GLY A 103 1.77 -62.89 -15.49
C GLY A 103 1.88 -63.69 -16.78
#